data_AF-A0A2M8C1U2-F1
#
_entry.id   AF-A0A2M8C1U2-F1
#
_cell.length_a   1.000
_cell.length_b   1.000
_cell.length_c   1.000
_cell.angle_alpha   90.00
_cell.angle_beta   90.00
_cell.angle_gamma   90.00
#
_symmetry.space_group_name_H-M   'P 1'
#
loop_
_entity.id
_entity.type
_entity.pdbx_description
1 polymer ?
#
loop_
_entity_poly.entity_id
_entity_poly.type
_entity_poly.pdbx_seq_one_letter_code
_entity_poly.pdbx_strand_id
1 'polypeptide(L)'
;MLEVHKMSKERIWHNLSVNEVIESLNSSLQGLDGDEARHRLAQFGPNELVEKEKTSPLMLFLEQFKNFLIIILLVAAIVSGVLALLGEGDIWDPILIVIIV
;
A
#
# COMPACT_ATOMS: atom_id res chain seq x y z
N MET A 1 -4.18 -4.43 30.88
CA MET A 1 -4.26 -3.71 29.59
C MET A 1 -4.07 -4.69 28.44
N LEU A 2 -4.96 -5.70 28.29
CA LEU A 2 -4.88 -6.73 27.24
C LEU A 2 -6.27 -7.26 26.77
N GLU A 3 -7.36 -6.52 26.99
CA GLU A 3 -8.73 -7.03 26.70
C GLU A 3 -9.47 -6.31 25.56
N VAL A 4 -8.78 -5.49 24.73
CA VAL A 4 -9.46 -4.79 23.62
C VAL A 4 -9.50 -5.63 22.32
N HIS A 5 -8.79 -6.76 22.22
CA HIS A 5 -8.62 -7.47 20.95
C HIS A 5 -9.61 -8.63 20.68
N LYS A 6 -10.66 -8.79 21.50
CA LYS A 6 -11.57 -9.94 21.40
C LYS A 6 -12.97 -9.56 20.91
N MET A 7 -13.11 -8.82 19.79
CA MET A 7 -14.46 -8.50 19.28
C MET A 7 -14.60 -8.15 17.78
N SER A 8 -13.89 -8.83 16.88
CA SER A 8 -14.37 -8.99 15.50
C SER A 8 -14.64 -10.48 15.25
N LYS A 9 -15.81 -10.94 15.70
CA LYS A 9 -16.38 -12.19 15.20
C LYS A 9 -16.51 -11.99 13.68
N GLU A 10 -15.89 -12.84 12.86
CA GLU A 10 -16.04 -12.80 11.40
C GLU A 10 -17.54 -12.93 11.06
N ARG A 11 -18.22 -11.80 10.93
CA ARG A 11 -19.62 -11.75 10.50
C ARG A 11 -19.62 -11.86 8.99
N ILE A 12 -20.15 -12.97 8.49
CA ILE A 12 -20.38 -13.20 7.07
C ILE A 12 -21.62 -12.40 6.66
N TRP A 13 -21.44 -11.09 6.42
CA TRP A 13 -22.53 -10.15 6.15
C TRP A 13 -23.43 -10.57 4.99
N HIS A 14 -22.86 -11.19 3.96
CA HIS A 14 -23.60 -11.63 2.77
C HIS A 14 -24.50 -12.84 3.00
N ASN A 15 -24.40 -13.51 4.15
CA ASN A 15 -25.21 -14.68 4.50
C ASN A 15 -26.34 -14.35 5.49
N LEU A 16 -26.50 -13.07 5.87
CA LEU A 16 -27.57 -12.62 6.75
C LEU A 16 -28.84 -12.34 5.95
N SER A 17 -29.98 -12.69 6.51
CA SER A 17 -31.29 -12.28 5.99
C SER A 17 -31.49 -10.78 6.17
N VAL A 18 -32.42 -10.21 5.39
CA VAL A 18 -32.72 -8.76 5.42
C VAL A 18 -33.09 -8.29 6.84
N ASN A 19 -33.88 -9.05 7.58
CA ASN A 19 -34.29 -8.69 8.94
C ASN A 19 -33.10 -8.67 9.91
N GLU A 20 -32.20 -9.66 9.81
CA GLU A 20 -30.98 -9.70 10.64
C GLU A 20 -30.04 -8.53 10.34
N VAL A 21 -29.94 -8.12 9.08
CA VAL A 21 -29.14 -6.94 8.69
C VAL A 21 -29.75 -5.66 9.27
N ILE A 22 -31.06 -5.48 9.15
CA ILE A 22 -31.78 -4.30 9.65
C ILE A 22 -31.65 -4.17 11.17
N GLU A 23 -31.84 -5.27 11.89
CA GLU A 23 -31.69 -5.32 13.34
C GLU A 23 -30.23 -5.05 13.76
N SER A 24 -29.27 -5.73 13.12
CA SER A 24 -27.85 -5.59 13.46
C SER A 24 -27.27 -4.20 13.16
N LEU A 25 -27.79 -3.52 12.12
CA LEU A 25 -27.39 -2.16 11.75
C LEU A 25 -28.25 -1.08 12.41
N ASN A 26 -29.22 -1.45 13.26
CA ASN A 26 -30.23 -0.55 13.83
C ASN A 26 -30.79 0.40 12.77
N SER A 27 -31.23 -0.15 11.64
CA SER A 27 -31.72 0.58 10.48
C SER A 27 -33.19 0.27 10.24
N SER A 28 -33.75 0.75 9.14
CA SER A 28 -35.09 0.40 8.67
C SER A 28 -35.08 0.07 7.17
N LEU A 29 -36.18 -0.53 6.68
CA LEU A 29 -36.38 -0.75 5.24
C LEU A 29 -36.46 0.57 4.45
N GLN A 30 -36.84 1.67 5.10
CA GLN A 30 -36.93 2.99 4.51
C GLN A 30 -35.60 3.77 4.61
N GLY A 31 -34.58 3.19 5.24
CA GLY A 31 -33.27 3.80 5.45
C GLY A 31 -33.08 4.34 6.87
N LEU A 32 -32.06 5.19 7.04
CA LEU A 32 -31.76 5.85 8.31
C LEU A 32 -32.48 7.17 8.43
N ASP A 33 -32.78 7.56 9.67
CA ASP A 33 -33.20 8.93 9.97
C ASP A 33 -32.06 9.93 9.71
N GLY A 34 -32.41 11.18 9.39
CA GLY A 34 -31.45 12.22 9.08
C GLY A 34 -30.51 12.55 10.26
N ASP A 35 -31.00 12.51 11.50
CA ASP A 35 -30.17 12.72 12.69
C ASP A 35 -29.22 11.55 12.93
N GLU A 36 -29.71 10.32 12.76
CA GLU A 36 -28.90 9.11 12.90
C GLU A 36 -27.81 9.03 11.81
N ALA A 37 -28.13 9.40 10.57
CA ALA A 37 -27.15 9.50 9.50
C ALA A 37 -26.04 10.51 9.80
N ARG A 38 -26.40 11.69 10.35
CA ARG A 38 -25.42 12.70 10.79
C ARG A 38 -24.56 12.19 11.95
N HIS A 39 -25.17 11.50 12.92
CA HIS A 39 -24.46 10.92 14.05
C HIS A 39 -23.42 9.90 13.60
N ARG A 40 -23.82 8.98 12.71
CA ARG A 40 -22.91 7.98 12.12
C ARG A 40 -21.79 8.63 11.30
N LEU A 41 -22.10 9.67 10.52
CA LEU A 41 -21.08 10.40 9.77
C LEU A 41 -20.04 11.04 10.71
N ALA A 42 -20.46 11.60 11.84
CA ALA A 42 -19.55 12.15 12.84
C ALA A 42 -18.71 11.07 13.55
N GLN A 43 -19.27 9.88 13.75
CA GLN A 43 -18.60 8.77 14.44
C GLN A 43 -17.61 8.01 13.54
N PHE A 44 -18.02 7.68 12.31
CA PHE A 44 -17.26 6.82 11.39
C PHE A 44 -16.48 7.62 10.36
N GLY A 45 -16.81 8.90 10.18
CA GLY A 45 -16.26 9.73 9.11
C GLY A 45 -16.92 9.46 7.75
N PRO A 46 -16.55 10.24 6.73
CA PRO A 46 -16.97 10.00 5.36
C PRO A 46 -16.49 8.62 4.88
N ASN A 47 -17.32 7.94 4.09
CA ASN A 47 -16.94 6.70 3.42
C ASN A 47 -16.07 7.01 2.19
N GLU A 48 -14.89 7.57 2.44
CA GLU A 48 -13.90 7.91 1.41
C GLU A 48 -12.56 7.24 1.74
N LEU A 49 -11.87 6.80 0.69
CA LEU A 49 -10.53 6.28 0.84
C LEU A 49 -9.60 7.47 1.05
N VAL A 50 -8.88 7.48 2.18
CA VAL A 50 -7.83 8.46 2.42
C VAL A 50 -6.73 8.20 1.40
N GLU A 51 -6.58 9.10 0.42
CA GLU A 51 -5.42 9.09 -0.46
C GLU A 51 -4.18 9.28 0.41
N LYS A 52 -3.26 8.30 0.38
CA LYS A 52 -1.94 8.49 0.98
C LYS A 52 -1.25 9.64 0.24
N GLU A 53 -0.46 10.42 0.97
CA GLU A 53 0.35 11.45 0.35
C GLU A 53 1.14 10.85 -0.80
N LYS A 54 1.04 11.51 -1.96
CA LYS A 54 1.75 11.08 -3.17
C LYS A 54 3.23 11.22 -2.89
N THR A 55 3.97 10.11 -2.90
CA THR A 55 5.42 10.16 -2.85
C THR A 55 5.91 10.92 -4.08
N SER A 56 6.80 11.89 -3.88
CA SER A 56 7.31 12.67 -5.00
C SER A 56 8.16 11.77 -5.92
N PRO A 57 8.19 12.02 -7.24
CA PRO A 57 9.00 11.22 -8.17
C PRO A 57 10.49 11.17 -7.78
N LEU A 58 11.01 12.28 -7.23
CA LEU A 58 12.37 12.35 -6.71
C LEU A 58 12.57 11.48 -5.46
N MET A 59 11.58 11.44 -4.55
CA MET A 59 11.64 10.56 -3.38
C MET A 59 11.62 9.10 -3.79
N LEU A 60 10.78 8.74 -4.77
CA LEU A 60 10.70 7.38 -5.30
C LEU A 60 12.03 6.94 -5.94
N PHE A 61 12.70 7.85 -6.66
CA PHE A 61 14.04 7.60 -7.22
C PHE A 61 15.08 7.37 -6.12
N LEU A 62 15.09 8.21 -5.06
CA LEU A 62 16.01 8.06 -3.93
C LEU A 62 15.74 6.79 -3.12
N GLU A 63 14.49 6.33 -3.05
CA GLU A 63 14.13 5.06 -2.41
C GLU A 63 14.70 3.83 -3.13
N GLN A 64 14.94 3.90 -4.45
CA GLN A 64 15.58 2.81 -5.19
C GLN A 64 17.00 2.52 -4.69
N PHE A 65 17.75 3.55 -4.27
CA PHE A 65 19.10 3.36 -3.70
C PHE A 65 19.09 2.69 -2.32
N LYS A 66 17.93 2.57 -1.67
CA LYS A 66 17.77 1.79 -0.43
C LYS A 66 17.48 0.31 -0.72
N ASN A 67 17.19 -0.05 -1.97
CA ASN A 67 16.90 -1.41 -2.36
C ASN A 67 18.20 -2.21 -2.46
N PHE A 68 18.28 -3.31 -1.71
CA PHE A 68 19.45 -4.19 -1.68
C PHE A 68 19.83 -4.71 -3.07
N LEU A 69 18.84 -5.03 -3.92
CA LEU A 69 19.09 -5.52 -5.28
C LEU A 69 19.72 -4.43 -6.16
N ILE A 70 19.25 -3.19 -6.06
CA ILE A 70 19.82 -2.06 -6.81
C ILE A 70 21.27 -1.82 -6.39
N ILE A 71 21.56 -1.88 -5.08
CA ILE A 71 22.94 -1.74 -4.58
C ILE A 71 23.85 -2.82 -5.18
N ILE A 72 23.41 -4.08 -5.23
CA ILE A 72 24.17 -5.17 -5.85
C ILE A 72 24.47 -4.87 -7.32
N LEU A 73 23.47 -4.42 -8.07
CA LEU A 73 23.62 -4.11 -9.50
C LEU A 73 24.55 -2.91 -9.72
N LEU A 74 24.48 -1.88 -8.87
CA LEU A 74 25.42 -0.75 -8.94
C LEU A 74 26.85 -1.20 -8.66
N VAL A 75 27.08 -2.06 -7.67
CA VAL A 75 28.41 -2.63 -7.40
C VAL A 75 28.88 -3.48 -8.59
N ALA A 76 28.01 -4.30 -9.17
CA ALA A 76 28.33 -5.09 -10.36
C ALA A 76 28.70 -4.20 -11.56
N ALA A 77 27.95 -3.11 -11.80
CA ALA A 77 28.24 -2.14 -12.86
C ALA A 77 29.61 -1.47 -12.64
N ILE A 78 29.95 -1.12 -11.40
CA ILE A 78 31.26 -0.54 -11.07
C ILE A 78 32.38 -1.54 -11.35
N VAL A 79 32.26 -2.78 -10.86
CA VAL A 79 33.27 -3.82 -11.07
C VAL A 79 33.44 -4.12 -12.55
N SER A 80 32.33 -4.30 -13.28
CA SER A 80 32.32 -4.53 -14.71
C SER A 80 32.94 -3.36 -15.49
N GLY A 81 32.62 -2.11 -15.11
CA GLY A 81 33.23 -0.91 -15.69
C GLY A 81 34.74 -0.84 -15.46
N VAL A 82 35.22 -1.20 -14.27
CA VAL A 82 36.66 -1.26 -13.99
C VAL A 82 37.34 -2.34 -14.86
N LEU A 83 36.75 -3.53 -14.97
CA LEU A 83 37.29 -4.60 -15.83
C LEU A 83 37.35 -4.18 -17.31
N ALA A 84 36.30 -3.51 -17.80
CA ALA A 84 36.26 -3.00 -19.16
C ALA A 84 37.33 -1.92 -19.41
N LEU A 85 37.59 -1.03 -18.44
CA LEU A 85 38.65 -0.03 -18.53
C LEU A 85 40.07 -0.64 -18.53
N LEU A 86 40.25 -1.80 -17.88
CA LEU A 86 41.50 -2.55 -17.89
C LEU A 86 41.69 -3.40 -19.16
N GLY A 87 40.68 -3.47 -20.04
CA GLY A 87 40.71 -4.25 -21.28
C GLY A 87 40.38 -5.73 -21.09
N GLU A 88 39.89 -6.13 -19.91
CA GLU A 88 39.56 -7.52 -19.56
C GLU A 88 38.04 -7.80 -19.61
N GLY A 89 37.24 -6.88 -20.16
CA GLY A 89 35.78 -7.01 -20.23
C GLY A 89 35.14 -6.19 -21.35
N ASP A 90 33.86 -6.44 -21.61
CA ASP A 90 33.07 -5.68 -22.59
C ASP A 90 32.52 -4.39 -21.97
N ILE A 91 32.55 -3.29 -22.74
CA ILE A 91 31.97 -2.02 -22.34
C ILE A 91 30.44 -2.06 -22.30
N TRP A 92 29.81 -3.04 -22.98
CA TRP A 92 28.36 -3.16 -23.01
C TRP A 92 27.76 -3.68 -21.70
N ASP A 93 28.49 -4.51 -20.95
CA ASP A 93 28.03 -5.07 -19.68
C ASP A 93 27.69 -3.98 -18.63
N PRO A 94 28.58 -3.03 -18.30
CA PRO A 94 28.27 -1.99 -17.33
C PRO A 94 27.21 -1.01 -17.84
N ILE A 95 27.17 -0.73 -19.15
CA ILE A 95 26.16 0.14 -19.76
C ILE A 95 24.77 -0.48 -19.65
N LEU A 96 24.64 -1.76 -19.96
CA LEU A 96 23.38 -2.48 -19.88
C LEU A 96 22.84 -2.49 -18.45
N ILE A 97 23.69 -2.73 -17.45
CA ILE A 97 23.29 -2.74 -16.05
C ILE A 97 22.74 -1.36 -15.64
N VAL A 98 23.43 -0.26 -15.99
CA VAL A 98 23.01 1.11 -15.65
C VAL A 98 21.70 1.52 -16.32
N ILE A 99 21.39 0.99 -17.51
CA ILE A 99 20.12 1.30 -18.21
C ILE A 99 18.93 0.56 -17.58
N ILE A 100 19.15 -0.64 -17.05
CA ILE A 100 18.09 -1.48 -16.46
C ILE A 100 17.66 -0.96 -15.09
N VAL A 101 18.60 -0.42 -14.30
CA VAL A 101 18.35 0.06 -12.92
C VAL A 101 17.97 1.53 -12.86
#